data_AF-A0A925HLM1-F1
#
_entry.id   AF-A0A925HLM1-F1
#
_cell.length_a   1.000
_cell.length_b   1.000
_cell.length_c   1.000
_cell.angle_alpha   90.00
_cell.angle_beta   90.00
_cell.angle_gamma   90.00
#
_symmetry.space_group_name_H-M   'P 1'
#
loop_
_entity.id
_entity.type
_entity.pdbx_description
1 polymer ?
#
loop_
_entity_poly.entity_id
_entity_poly.type
_entity_poly.pdbx_seq_one_letter_code
_entity_poly.pdbx_strand_id
1 'polypeptide(L)' 'LLERTVRPDEIGKTPADLQPDVLLRLYRGGTMLSLLELEQARRLQAGDILVLLTNGQNGSA' A
#
# COMPACT_ATOMS: atom_id res chain seq x y z
N LEU A 1 -7.36 3.00 9.25
CA LEU A 1 -7.36 2.49 7.86
C LEU A 1 -7.24 3.69 6.93
N LEU A 2 -6.28 3.68 6.03
CA LEU A 2 -6.01 4.79 5.11
C LEU A 2 -5.97 4.26 3.67
N GLU A 3 -6.75 4.86 2.79
CA GLU A 3 -6.63 4.67 1.35
C GLU A 3 -5.89 5.87 0.75
N ARG A 4 -4.82 5.61 -0.01
CA ARG A 4 -4.05 6.68 -0.67
C ARG A 4 -3.33 6.17 -1.91
N THR A 5 -2.96 7.08 -2.79
CA THR A 5 -2.04 6.78 -3.88
C THR A 5 -0.61 6.54 -3.37
N VAL A 6 0.16 5.76 -4.11
CA VAL A 6 1.61 5.64 -3.93
C VAL A 6 2.27 7.01 -4.07
N ARG A 7 3.18 7.33 -3.13
CA ARG A 7 3.96 8.56 -3.17
C ARG A 7 5.18 8.41 -4.06
N PRO A 8 5.71 9.50 -4.63
CA PRO A 8 6.88 9.43 -5.51
C PRO A 8 8.10 8.73 -4.89
N ASP A 9 8.32 8.90 -3.59
CA ASP A 9 9.42 8.31 -2.84
C ASP A 9 9.22 6.82 -2.50
N GLU A 10 8.04 6.27 -2.78
CA GLU A 10 7.69 4.87 -2.55
C GLU A 10 7.72 4.04 -3.84
N ILE A 11 7.78 4.70 -5.00
CA ILE A 11 7.86 4.03 -6.29
C ILE A 11 9.11 3.16 -6.33
N GLY A 12 8.94 1.90 -6.73
CA GLY A 12 10.03 0.93 -6.77
C GLY A 12 10.27 0.18 -5.46
N LYS A 13 9.68 0.63 -4.34
CA LYS A 13 9.73 -0.09 -3.07
C LYS A 13 8.80 -1.31 -3.08
N THR A 14 9.03 -2.21 -2.15
CA THR A 14 8.15 -3.35 -1.87
C THR A 14 7.13 -2.98 -0.79
N PRO A 15 6.01 -3.72 -0.68
CA PRO A 15 5.08 -3.56 0.44
C PRO A 15 5.73 -3.66 1.82
N ALA A 16 6.77 -4.48 1.97
CA ALA A 16 7.49 -4.66 3.23
C ALA A 16 8.28 -3.40 3.65
N ASP A 17 8.61 -2.52 2.71
CA ASP A 17 9.30 -1.26 2.97
C ASP A 17 8.36 -0.14 3.47
N LEU A 18 7.04 -0.39 3.49
CA LEU A 18 6.04 0.57 3.98
C LEU A 18 5.88 0.58 5.51
N GLN A 19 6.67 -0.23 6.22
CA GLN A 19 6.64 -0.29 7.69
C GLN A 19 6.83 1.10 8.32
N PRO A 20 6.09 1.43 9.39
CA PRO A 20 5.25 0.54 10.21
C PRO A 20 3.85 0.28 9.64
N ASP A 21 3.48 0.88 8.51
CA ASP A 21 2.15 0.69 7.92
C ASP A 21 2.05 -0.68 7.23
N VAL A 22 0.92 -1.35 7.42
CA VAL A 22 0.66 -2.68 6.83
C VAL A 22 -0.20 -2.53 5.59
N LEU A 23 0.29 -3.00 4.44
CA LEU A 23 -0.48 -3.04 3.21
C LEU A 23 -1.49 -4.17 3.22
N LEU A 24 -2.78 -3.81 3.17
CA LEU A 24 -3.89 -4.77 3.11
C LEU A 24 -4.30 -5.07 1.68
N ARG A 25 -4.38 -4.04 0.83
CA ARG A 25 -4.78 -4.14 -0.58
C ARG A 25 -4.03 -3.15 -1.44
N LEU A 26 -3.80 -3.54 -2.69
CA LEU A 26 -3.23 -2.70 -3.73
C LEU A 26 -4.15 -2.73 -4.94
N TYR A 27 -4.52 -1.58 -5.47
CA TYR A 27 -5.24 -1.46 -6.73
C TYR A 27 -4.34 -0.83 -7.79
N ARG A 28 -4.24 -1.49 -8.95
CA ARG A 28 -3.49 -1.01 -10.11
C ARG A 28 -4.39 -0.99 -11.33
N GLY A 29 -4.66 0.21 -11.87
CA GLY A 29 -5.51 0.36 -13.05
C GLY A 29 -6.92 -0.24 -12.89
N GLY A 30 -7.47 -0.21 -11.67
CA GLY A 30 -8.79 -0.79 -11.35
C GLY A 30 -8.78 -2.26 -10.94
N THR A 31 -7.66 -2.97 -11.07
CA THR A 31 -7.53 -4.36 -10.63
C THR A 31 -6.98 -4.43 -9.21
N MET A 32 -7.66 -5.18 -8.34
CA MET A 32 -7.14 -5.50 -7.00
C MET A 32 -6.10 -6.60 -7.10
N LEU A 33 -4.88 -6.34 -6.61
CA LEU A 33 -3.82 -7.32 -6.48
C LEU A 33 -3.96 -8.05 -5.14
N SER A 34 -3.87 -9.38 -5.18
CA SER A 34 -3.99 -10.22 -3.99
C SER A 34 -2.72 -10.15 -3.13
N LEU A 35 -2.83 -10.45 -1.83
CA LEU A 35 -1.70 -10.50 -0.90
C LEU A 35 -0.55 -11.41 -1.39
N LEU A 36 -0.89 -12.56 -1.98
CA LEU A 36 0.11 -13.47 -2.55
C LEU A 36 0.86 -12.85 -3.75
N GLU A 37 0.18 -12.04 -4.57
CA GLU A 37 0.80 -11.32 -5.70
C GLU A 37 1.66 -10.14 -5.23
N LEU A 38 1.33 -9.57 -4.07
CA LEU A 38 2.12 -8.54 -3.41
C LEU A 38 3.44 -9.10 -2.85
N GLU A 39 3.40 -10.27 -2.23
CA GLU A 39 4.61 -10.95 -1.72
C GLU A 39 5.54 -11.42 -2.84
N GLN A 40 4.99 -11.78 -4.01
CA GLN A 40 5.76 -12.23 -5.18
C GLN A 40 6.38 -11.10 -6.02
N ALA A 41 6.80 -10.00 -5.38
CA ALA A 41 7.69 -8.99 -5.96
C ALA A 41 7.09 -8.01 -6.97
N ARG A 42 5.83 -7.57 -6.80
CA ARG A 42 5.40 -6.32 -7.47
C ARG A 42 5.83 -5.11 -6.66
N ARG A 43 6.82 -4.39 -7.21
CA ARG A 43 7.18 -3.04 -6.74
C ARG A 43 5.99 -2.09 -6.90
N LEU A 44 5.90 -1.14 -5.99
CA LEU A 44 4.94 -0.04 -6.04
C LEU A 44 5.21 0.81 -7.29
N GLN A 45 4.13 1.19 -7.97
CA GLN A 45 4.17 1.99 -9.20
C GLN A 45 3.40 3.29 -9.03
N ALA A 46 3.73 4.29 -9.86
CA ALA A 46 2.93 5.50 -9.94
C ALA A 46 1.48 5.16 -10.34
N GLY A 47 0.51 5.76 -9.66
CA GLY A 47 -0.91 5.53 -9.91
C GLY A 47 -1.51 4.32 -9.20
N ASP A 48 -0.69 3.54 -8.48
CA ASP A 48 -1.19 2.53 -7.56
C ASP A 48 -1.94 3.18 -6.39
N ILE A 49 -3.02 2.53 -5.96
CA ILE A 49 -3.79 2.90 -4.76
C ILE A 49 -3.54 1.84 -3.69
N LEU A 50 -3.08 2.29 -2.53
CA LEU A 50 -2.78 1.50 -1.36
C LEU A 50 -3.88 1.63 -0.32
N VAL A 51 -4.34 0.50 0.20
CA VAL A 51 -5.15 0.43 1.42
C VAL A 51 -4.24 -0.05 2.54
N LEU A 52 -3.94 0.86 3.46
CA LEU A 52 -2.97 0.68 4.53
C LEU A 52 -3.68 0.63 5.88
N LEU A 53 -3.25 -0.29 6.73
CA LEU A 53 -3.47 -0.22 8.15
C LEU A 53 -2.29 0.54 8.76
N THR A 54 -2.52 1.79 9.13
CA THR A 54 -1.51 2.64 9.74
C THR A 54 -1.52 2.47 11.26
N ASN A 55 -0.35 2.29 11.88
CA ASN A 55 -0.20 2.21 13.33
C ASN A 55 -0.11 3.62 13.95
N GLY A 56 -1.11 4.45 13.66
CA GLY A 56 -1.21 5.82 14.18
C GLY A 56 -2.65 6.13 14.58
N GLN A 57 -2.88 6.17 15.90
CA GLN A 57 -3.97 6.80 16.63
C GLN A 57 -5.05 7.50 15.77
N ASN A 58 -6.16 6.81 15.50
CA ASN A 58 -7.44 7.48 15.26
C ASN A 58 -8.35 7.25 16.47
N GLY A 59 -7.97 7.84 17.59
CA GLY A 59 -8.94 8.36 18.55
C GLY A 59 -9.30 9.77 18.09
N SER A 60 -10.32 9.90 17.24
CA SER A 60 -11.01 11.19 17.05
C SER A 60 -12.31 11.09 17.82
N ALA A 61 -12.27 11.59 19.06
CA ALA A 61 -13.43 11.95 19.87
C ALA A 61 -13.36 13.47 20.10
#